data_AF-A0A9N9C680-F1
#
_entry.id   AF-A0A9N9C680-F1
#
_cell.length_a   1.000
_cell.length_b   1.000
_cell.length_c   1.000
_cell.angle_alpha   90.00
_cell.angle_beta   90.00
_cell.angle_gamma   90.00
#
_symmetry.space_group_name_H-M   'P 1'
#
loop_
_entity.id
_entity.type
_entity.pdbx_description
1 polymer ?
#
loop_
_entity_poly.entity_id
_entity_poly.type
_entity_poly.pdbx_seq_one_letter_code
_entity_poly.pdbx_strand_id
1 'polypeptide(L)'
;MTSANINQQIFVKFERYDFDKDEDFQAGLQSVLTSHQNKSQEELDKLKEKAKWFYFSKVVQKFDYTEYLAWKSNEPPASESSDNQDTPRQDVTTNGIKEIPDEINHGTPSTSTTKPRPKPWEKRKENIPETI
;
A
#
# COMPACT_ATOMS: atom_id res chain seq x y z
N MET A 1 -19.34 14.55 5.78
CA MET A 1 -18.66 13.88 4.66
C MET A 1 -17.92 12.70 5.24
N THR A 2 -18.26 11.47 4.83
CA THR A 2 -17.69 10.23 5.37
C THR A 2 -16.24 10.04 4.89
N SER A 3 -15.35 9.59 5.78
CA SER A 3 -13.91 9.44 5.50
C SER A 3 -13.60 8.56 4.28
N ALA A 4 -14.46 7.59 3.98
CA ALA A 4 -14.34 6.72 2.80
C ALA A 4 -14.38 7.49 1.47
N ASN A 5 -15.20 8.54 1.37
CA ASN A 5 -15.29 9.34 0.14
C ASN A 5 -14.04 10.20 -0.06
N ILE A 6 -13.42 10.66 1.03
CA ILE A 6 -12.17 11.43 0.99
C ILE A 6 -11.03 10.55 0.50
N ASN A 7 -10.89 9.33 1.04
CA ASN A 7 -9.83 8.39 0.65
C ASN A 7 -9.92 8.02 -0.84
N GLN A 8 -11.12 7.73 -1.36
CA GLN A 8 -11.31 7.47 -2.79
C GLN A 8 -10.87 8.64 -3.68
N GLN A 9 -11.18 9.88 -3.29
CA GLN A 9 -10.71 11.06 -4.04
C GLN A 9 -9.18 11.19 -4.00
N ILE A 10 -8.53 10.82 -2.89
CA ILE A 10 -7.06 10.80 -2.79
C ILE A 10 -6.48 9.75 -3.73
N PHE A 11 -7.09 8.57 -3.81
CA PHE A 11 -6.63 7.48 -4.69
C PHE A 11 -6.71 7.87 -6.16
N VAL A 12 -7.84 8.46 -6.59
CA VAL A 12 -8.00 8.99 -7.95
C VAL A 12 -6.98 10.09 -8.25
N LYS A 13 -6.69 10.97 -7.28
CA LYS A 13 -5.65 11.99 -7.44
C LYS A 13 -4.26 11.37 -7.58
N PHE A 14 -3.96 10.33 -6.80
CA PHE A 14 -2.70 9.60 -6.86
C PHE A 14 -2.50 8.95 -8.24
N GLU A 15 -3.52 8.29 -8.79
CA GLU A 15 -3.46 7.69 -10.14
C GLU A 15 -3.30 8.73 -11.26
N ARG A 16 -3.94 9.90 -11.10
CA ARG A 16 -3.88 10.98 -12.09
C ARG A 16 -2.65 11.89 -11.94
N TYR A 17 -1.82 11.67 -10.92
CA TYR A 17 -0.66 12.49 -10.66
C TYR A 17 0.46 12.19 -11.67
N ASP A 18 0.92 13.22 -12.36
CA ASP A 18 1.99 13.11 -13.37
C ASP A 18 3.36 13.16 -12.68
N PHE A 19 3.78 12.03 -12.10
CA PHE A 19 5.10 11.90 -11.46
C PHE A 19 6.27 12.10 -12.45
N ASP A 20 6.03 11.95 -13.75
CA ASP A 20 7.06 12.11 -14.77
C ASP A 20 7.26 13.58 -15.19
N LYS A 21 6.42 14.52 -14.70
CA LYS A 21 6.65 15.96 -14.83
C LYS A 21 7.14 16.64 -13.56
N ASP A 22 7.16 15.92 -12.45
CA ASP A 22 7.58 16.44 -11.14
C ASP A 22 9.10 16.32 -10.99
N GLU A 23 9.80 17.45 -11.16
CA GLU A 23 11.26 17.53 -11.09
C GLU A 23 11.81 17.14 -9.71
N ASP A 24 11.12 17.53 -8.63
CA ASP A 24 11.53 17.22 -7.25
C ASP A 24 11.43 15.72 -6.98
N PHE A 25 10.33 15.10 -7.44
CA PHE A 25 10.17 13.65 -7.36
C PHE A 25 11.24 12.92 -8.16
N GLN A 26 11.50 13.34 -9.40
CA GLN A 26 12.51 12.72 -10.26
C GLN A 26 13.92 12.81 -9.68
N ALA A 27 14.31 13.99 -9.19
CA ALA A 27 15.60 14.20 -8.56
C ALA A 27 15.77 13.28 -7.34
N GLY A 28 14.73 13.16 -6.50
CA GLY A 28 14.73 12.24 -5.36
C GLY A 28 14.80 10.77 -5.79
N LEU A 29 14.03 10.37 -6.80
CA LEU A 29 14.00 9.00 -7.32
C LEU A 29 15.36 8.60 -7.90
N GLN A 30 16.02 9.49 -8.64
CA GLN A 30 17.36 9.25 -9.20
C GLN A 30 18.39 8.94 -8.11
N SER A 31 18.36 9.66 -6.98
CA SER A 31 19.26 9.38 -5.84
C SER A 31 19.04 7.99 -5.24
N VAL A 32 17.79 7.53 -5.20
CA VAL A 32 17.41 6.20 -4.72
C VAL A 32 17.84 5.12 -5.71
N LEU A 33 17.58 5.33 -7.01
CA LEU A 33 17.95 4.38 -8.07
C LEU A 33 19.46 4.21 -8.21
N THR A 34 20.23 5.29 -8.12
CA THR A 34 21.70 5.25 -8.15
C THR A 34 22.26 4.37 -7.03
N SER A 35 21.65 4.44 -5.85
CA SER A 35 22.05 3.62 -4.69
C SER A 35 21.67 2.13 -4.84
N HIS A 36 20.76 1.81 -5.78
CA HIS A 36 20.20 0.48 -5.99
C HIS A 36 20.43 -0.06 -7.42
N GLN A 37 21.42 0.47 -8.14
CA GLN A 37 21.73 0.11 -9.53
C GLN A 37 22.04 -1.37 -9.79
N ASN A 38 22.41 -2.14 -8.76
CA ASN A 38 22.69 -3.58 -8.86
C ASN A 38 21.43 -4.45 -8.75
N LYS A 39 20.25 -3.85 -8.61
CA LYS A 39 18.99 -4.58 -8.45
C LYS A 39 18.36 -4.92 -9.80
N SER A 40 17.51 -5.95 -9.80
CA SER A 40 16.74 -6.32 -11.00
C SER A 40 15.67 -5.27 -11.31
N GLN A 41 15.22 -5.24 -12.57
CA GLN A 41 14.19 -4.31 -13.04
C GLN A 41 12.92 -4.37 -12.17
N GLU A 42 12.45 -5.56 -11.81
CA GLU A 42 11.27 -5.73 -10.95
C GLU A 42 11.44 -5.08 -9.57
N GLU A 43 12.64 -5.14 -9.01
CA GLU A 43 12.91 -4.47 -7.73
C GLU A 43 12.94 -2.95 -7.89
N LEU A 44 13.47 -2.45 -9.01
CA LEU A 44 13.45 -1.02 -9.33
C LEU A 44 12.02 -0.52 -9.52
N ASP A 45 11.16 -1.31 -10.17
CA ASP A 45 9.75 -0.96 -10.37
C ASP A 45 9.00 -0.91 -9.04
N LYS A 46 9.19 -1.91 -8.16
CA LYS A 46 8.66 -1.89 -6.78
C LYS A 46 9.16 -0.68 -5.99
N LEU A 47 10.42 -0.31 -6.18
CA LEU A 47 11.03 0.85 -5.53
C LEU A 47 10.42 2.16 -6.06
N LYS A 48 10.19 2.25 -7.38
CA LYS A 48 9.52 3.37 -8.03
C LYS A 48 8.09 3.52 -7.50
N GLU A 49 7.32 2.45 -7.43
CA GLU A 49 5.95 2.47 -6.87
C GLU A 49 5.95 2.93 -5.40
N LYS A 50 6.85 2.37 -4.58
CA LYS A 50 6.99 2.75 -3.18
C LYS A 50 7.40 4.20 -3.02
N ALA A 51 8.29 4.70 -3.87
CA ALA A 51 8.70 6.10 -3.90
C ALA A 51 7.54 7.01 -4.28
N LYS A 52 6.73 6.65 -5.29
CA LYS A 52 5.52 7.41 -5.68
C LYS A 52 4.56 7.56 -4.50
N TRP A 53 4.20 6.45 -3.86
CA TRP A 53 3.34 6.47 -2.68
C TRP A 53 3.94 7.32 -1.55
N PHE A 54 5.23 7.12 -1.26
CA PHE A 54 5.91 7.84 -0.19
C PHE A 54 5.91 9.35 -0.45
N TYR A 55 6.29 9.77 -1.65
CA TYR A 55 6.33 11.18 -2.05
C TYR A 55 4.94 11.82 -1.97
N PHE A 56 3.94 11.19 -2.57
CA PHE A 56 2.57 11.70 -2.55
C PHE A 56 2.04 11.81 -1.11
N SER A 57 2.29 10.80 -0.28
CA SER A 57 1.92 10.81 1.14
C SER A 57 2.62 11.91 1.94
N LYS A 58 3.85 12.25 1.58
CA LYS A 58 4.65 13.27 2.26
C LYS A 58 4.34 14.69 1.82
N VAL A 59 4.13 14.91 0.53
CA VAL A 59 4.08 16.24 -0.10
C VAL A 59 2.64 16.67 -0.37
N VAL A 60 1.82 15.76 -0.88
CA VAL A 60 0.45 16.08 -1.31
C VAL A 60 -0.53 15.80 -0.18
N GLN A 61 -0.72 14.51 0.14
CA GLN A 61 -1.71 14.09 1.12
C GLN A 61 -1.43 12.68 1.63
N LYS A 62 -1.39 12.55 2.96
CA LYS A 62 -1.21 11.25 3.63
C LYS A 62 -2.43 10.36 3.42
N PHE A 63 -2.20 9.14 2.97
CA PHE A 63 -3.21 8.08 2.87
C PHE A 63 -2.60 6.70 3.12
N ASP A 64 -3.45 5.72 3.47
CA ASP A 64 -3.03 4.35 3.71
C ASP A 64 -2.87 3.58 2.39
N TYR A 65 -1.66 3.06 2.14
CA TYR A 65 -1.38 2.28 0.94
C TYR A 65 -2.20 0.98 0.88
N THR A 66 -2.49 0.39 2.04
CA THR A 66 -3.28 -0.85 2.16
C THR A 66 -4.71 -0.63 1.71
N GLU A 67 -5.31 0.51 2.08
CA GLU A 67 -6.66 0.87 1.63
C GLU A 67 -6.69 1.15 0.12
N TYR A 68 -5.66 1.79 -0.43
CA TYR A 68 -5.52 1.98 -1.87
C TYR A 68 -5.42 0.65 -2.62
N LEU A 69 -4.64 -0.32 -2.13
CA LEU A 69 -4.56 -1.66 -2.74
C LEU A 69 -5.91 -2.39 -2.71
N ALA A 70 -6.66 -2.26 -1.62
CA ALA A 70 -8.01 -2.80 -1.51
C ALA A 70 -8.96 -2.11 -2.50
N TRP A 71 -8.88 -0.78 -2.65
CA TRP A 71 -9.67 -0.03 -3.62
C TRP A 71 -9.32 -0.44 -5.06
N LYS A 72 -8.04 -0.56 -5.39
CA LYS A 72 -7.55 -0.99 -6.72
C LYS A 72 -7.98 -2.42 -7.06
N SER A 73 -8.06 -3.30 -6.06
CA SER A 73 -8.57 -4.67 -6.22
C SER A 73 -10.08 -4.74 -6.41
N ASN A 74 -10.81 -3.69 -6.01
CA ASN A 74 -12.27 -3.58 -6.12
C ASN A 74 -12.73 -2.70 -7.29
N GLU A 75 -11.82 -2.14 -8.11
CA GLU A 75 -12.24 -1.47 -9.33
C GLU A 75 -12.87 -2.50 -10.28
N PRO A 76 -14.14 -2.34 -10.69
CA PRO A 76 -14.66 -3.10 -11.82
C PRO A 76 -13.78 -2.75 -13.03
N PRO A 77 -13.36 -3.74 -13.84
CA PRO A 77 -12.50 -3.50 -14.99
C PRO A 77 -13.24 -2.62 -16.00
N ALA A 78 -13.03 -1.31 -15.95
CA ALA A 78 -13.73 -0.35 -16.78
C ALA A 78 -12.73 0.50 -17.57
N SER A 79 -12.65 0.16 -18.85
CA SER A 79 -12.33 1.03 -19.99
C SER A 79 -10.87 1.37 -20.29
N GLU A 80 -10.08 0.35 -20.69
CA GLU A 80 -9.21 0.54 -21.85
C GLU A 80 -10.07 0.34 -23.11
N SER A 81 -10.36 1.44 -23.80
CA SER A 81 -10.98 1.42 -25.12
C SER A 81 -9.91 1.19 -26.16
N SER A 82 -9.94 0.01 -26.79
CA SER A 82 -9.33 -0.23 -28.10
C SER A 82 -10.20 -1.19 -28.91
N ASP A 83 -11.03 -0.55 -29.73
CA ASP A 83 -11.41 -0.86 -31.11
C ASP A 83 -12.18 -2.15 -31.50
N ASN A 84 -13.07 -1.92 -32.46
CA ASN A 84 -14.16 -2.74 -32.99
C ASN A 84 -13.75 -4.07 -33.64
N GLN A 85 -14.55 -5.14 -33.46
CA GLN A 85 -15.00 -6.03 -34.55
C GLN A 85 -16.30 -6.77 -34.16
N ASP A 86 -17.09 -7.01 -35.20
CA ASP A 86 -18.49 -7.41 -35.31
C ASP A 86 -18.80 -8.90 -34.97
N THR A 87 -19.94 -9.15 -34.27
CA THR A 87 -20.84 -10.37 -34.26
C THR A 87 -20.32 -11.81 -33.98
N PRO A 88 -21.20 -12.81 -33.67
CA PRO A 88 -22.47 -12.82 -32.93
C PRO A 88 -22.56 -13.92 -31.82
N ARG A 89 -23.37 -13.63 -30.78
CA ARG A 89 -24.14 -14.52 -29.87
C ARG A 89 -23.78 -16.04 -29.87
N GLN A 90 -23.10 -16.52 -28.83
CA GLN A 90 -23.29 -17.89 -28.34
C GLN A 90 -23.43 -17.92 -26.82
N ASP A 91 -24.53 -18.56 -26.44
CA ASP A 91 -24.92 -19.07 -25.12
C ASP A 91 -23.88 -20.09 -24.60
N VAL A 92 -24.04 -20.53 -23.34
CA VAL A 92 -23.46 -21.76 -22.74
C VAL A 92 -22.11 -21.65 -21.98
N THR A 93 -22.28 -21.58 -20.65
CA THR A 93 -21.70 -22.48 -19.61
C THR A 93 -20.73 -21.89 -18.59
N THR A 94 -21.31 -21.59 -17.43
CA THR A 94 -20.78 -21.75 -16.07
C THR A 94 -19.90 -23.00 -15.94
N ASN A 95 -18.58 -22.85 -15.84
CA ASN A 95 -17.67 -23.88 -15.32
C ASN A 95 -16.40 -23.20 -14.80
N GLY A 96 -16.29 -23.00 -13.48
CA GLY A 96 -15.03 -22.50 -12.91
C GLY A 96 -15.04 -21.95 -11.49
N ILE A 97 -16.17 -21.92 -10.77
CA ILE A 97 -16.16 -21.61 -9.33
C ILE A 97 -15.66 -22.87 -8.61
N LYS A 98 -14.36 -22.94 -8.36
CA LYS A 98 -13.81 -23.89 -7.40
C LYS A 98 -14.35 -23.49 -6.03
N GLU A 99 -15.08 -24.41 -5.40
CA GLU A 99 -15.57 -24.30 -4.02
C GLU A 99 -14.44 -23.83 -3.09
N ILE A 100 -14.73 -22.81 -2.29
CA ILE A 100 -13.92 -22.45 -1.13
C ILE A 100 -14.38 -23.39 -0.01
N PRO A 101 -13.53 -24.27 0.56
CA PRO A 101 -13.92 -25.06 1.72
C PRO A 101 -14.17 -24.11 2.90
N ASP A 102 -15.32 -24.29 3.56
CA ASP A 102 -15.78 -23.52 4.72
C ASP A 102 -15.00 -23.89 6.02
N GLU A 103 -13.79 -24.43 5.86
CA GLU A 103 -12.95 -24.89 6.96
C GLU A 103 -12.11 -23.74 7.51
N ILE A 104 -12.65 -23.09 8.53
CA ILE A 104 -11.93 -22.16 9.39
C ILE A 104 -10.77 -22.89 10.08
N ASN A 105 -9.55 -22.43 9.84
CA ASN A 105 -8.35 -22.92 10.52
C ASN A 105 -8.47 -22.65 12.04
N HIS A 106 -8.84 -23.67 12.82
CA HIS A 106 -8.97 -23.60 14.29
C HIS A 106 -7.59 -23.65 15.00
N GLY A 107 -6.62 -22.88 14.52
CA GLY A 107 -5.36 -22.67 15.23
C GLY A 107 -5.60 -21.84 16.49
N THR A 108 -5.11 -22.32 17.64
CA THR A 108 -5.17 -21.60 18.92
C THR A 108 -4.58 -20.18 18.73
N PRO A 109 -5.28 -19.10 19.15
CA PRO A 109 -4.72 -17.76 19.02
C PRO A 109 -3.44 -17.69 19.88
N SER A 110 -2.31 -17.44 19.25
CA SER A 110 -1.06 -17.18 19.97
C SER A 110 -1.19 -15.84 20.68
N THR A 111 -1.40 -15.87 21.99
CA THR A 111 -1.43 -14.69 22.83
C THR A 111 0.01 -14.17 23.00
N SER A 112 0.24 -12.92 22.65
CA SER A 112 1.56 -12.30 22.79
C SER A 112 1.88 -12.07 24.27
N THR A 113 2.70 -12.95 24.87
CA THR A 113 3.14 -12.85 26.28
C THR A 113 4.41 -11.99 26.43
N THR A 114 4.53 -10.93 25.65
CA THR A 114 5.76 -10.12 25.67
C THR A 114 5.64 -9.02 26.72
N LYS A 115 6.46 -9.07 27.77
CA LYS A 115 6.54 -7.98 28.77
C LYS A 115 6.98 -6.69 28.06
N PRO A 116 6.28 -5.55 28.26
CA PRO A 116 6.68 -4.29 27.67
C PRO A 116 8.06 -3.89 28.20
N ARG A 117 8.98 -3.54 27.29
CA ARG A 117 10.30 -3.04 27.70
C ARG A 117 10.13 -1.66 28.36
N PRO A 118 10.65 -1.47 29.58
CA PRO A 118 10.54 -0.20 30.28
C PRO A 118 11.28 0.88 29.50
N LYS A 119 10.73 2.08 29.55
CA LYS A 119 11.27 3.21 28.81
C LYS A 119 12.54 3.72 29.51
N PRO A 120 13.51 4.31 28.78
CA PRO A 120 14.80 4.71 29.35
C PRO A 120 14.70 5.69 30.53
N TRP A 121 13.60 6.45 30.64
CA TRP A 121 13.35 7.41 31.71
C TRP A 121 12.86 6.77 33.02
N GLU A 122 12.46 5.49 33.01
CA GLU A 122 11.93 4.77 34.17
C GLU A 122 13.03 4.29 35.11
N LYS A 123 14.26 4.08 34.61
CA LYS A 123 15.43 3.66 35.39
C LYS A 123 15.95 4.74 36.36
N ARG A 124 15.51 5.99 36.26
CA ARG A 124 16.09 7.11 37.04
C ARG A 124 15.49 7.33 38.43
N LYS A 125 14.44 6.59 38.83
CA LYS A 125 13.75 6.83 40.12
C LYS A 125 14.27 6.01 41.30
N GLU A 126 15.24 5.12 41.10
CA GLU A 126 15.72 4.20 42.15
C GLU A 126 17.05 4.58 42.80
N ASN A 127 17.62 5.75 42.49
CA ASN A 127 18.91 6.16 43.05
C ASN A 127 18.91 7.61 43.53
N ILE A 128 17.95 7.96 44.40
CA ILE A 128 18.05 9.16 45.22
C ILE A 128 18.56 8.70 46.60
N PRO A 129 19.85 8.86 46.93
CA PRO A 129 20.28 8.72 48.31
C PRO A 129 19.70 9.88 49.12
N GLU A 130 18.87 9.58 50.12
CA GLU A 130 18.57 10.53 51.19
C GLU A 130 19.88 11.00 51.80
N THR A 131 20.19 12.29 51.65
CA THR A 131 21.30 12.95 52.34
C THR A 131 20.73 14.10 53.14
N ILE A 132 20.56 13.82 54.44
CA ILE A 132 20.59 14.67 55.65
C ILE A 132 19.74 15.95 55.62
#